data_AF-A0A8T3TDT2-F1
#
_entry.id   AF-A0A8T3TDT2-F1
#
_cell.length_a   1.000
_cell.length_b   1.000
_cell.length_c   1.000
_cell.angle_alpha   90.00
_cell.angle_beta   90.00
_cell.angle_gamma   90.00
#
_symmetry.space_group_name_H-M   'P 1'
#
loop_
_entity.id
_entity.type
_entity.pdbx_description
1 polymer ?
#
loop_
_entity_poly.entity_id
_entity_poly.type
_entity_poly.pdbx_seq_one_letter_code
_entity_poly.pdbx_strand_id
1 'polypeptide(L)'
;GDAFGGLAVPWHLTTREFVAEIQRILRPEGIYLINVIDYPPLAFARAEVATLRDVLAHVALIAPEERVEGHAGGNLVLVASDSPIPSEAILEANRLRFGDDAIIADDAELAGFIDGAAVLTDDFAPVDQLLSQR
;
A
#
# COMPACT_ATOMS: atom_id res chain seq x y z
N GLY A 1 -2.14 -0.08 9.73
CA GLY A 1 -3.38 0.63 9.46
C GLY A 1 -4.42 -0.38 9.11
N ASP A 2 -5.45 -0.48 9.94
CA ASP A 2 -6.71 -1.09 9.55
C ASP A 2 -7.78 -0.19 10.18
N ALA A 3 -8.29 0.75 9.39
CA ALA A 3 -9.19 1.80 9.85
C ALA A 3 -10.35 1.92 8.86
N PHE A 4 -11.41 1.17 9.15
CA PHE A 4 -12.66 1.22 8.38
C PHE A 4 -13.77 1.87 9.21
N GLY A 5 -14.37 2.94 8.68
CA GLY A 5 -15.60 3.54 9.18
C GLY A 5 -16.70 3.39 8.14
N GLY A 6 -17.34 2.22 8.05
CA GLY A 6 -18.29 1.92 6.97
C GLY A 6 -17.58 1.51 5.67
N LEU A 7 -18.02 2.04 4.52
CA LEU A 7 -17.51 1.67 3.19
C LEU A 7 -16.18 2.36 2.79
N ALA A 8 -15.69 3.36 3.55
CA ALA A 8 -14.52 4.15 3.18
C ALA A 8 -13.51 4.30 4.32
N VAL A 9 -12.23 4.38 3.96
CA VAL A 9 -11.12 4.73 4.84
C VAL A 9 -11.18 6.23 5.14
N PRO A 10 -11.07 6.70 6.39
CA PRO A 10 -11.00 8.12 6.68
C PRO A 10 -9.78 8.74 5.98
N TRP A 11 -10.02 9.70 5.07
CA TRP A 11 -8.97 10.26 4.21
C TRP A 11 -7.76 10.84 4.96
N HIS A 12 -7.96 11.39 6.16
CA HIS A 12 -6.87 11.97 6.95
C HIS A 12 -5.92 10.92 7.55
N LEU A 13 -6.17 9.63 7.33
CA LEU A 13 -5.29 8.52 7.69
C LEU A 13 -4.50 7.97 6.49
N THR A 14 -4.69 8.57 5.31
CA THR A 14 -4.10 8.11 4.04
C THR A 14 -3.07 9.10 3.49
N THR A 15 -2.82 10.20 4.20
CA THR A 15 -2.03 11.33 3.71
C THR A 15 -0.55 11.18 4.02
N ARG A 16 0.27 11.84 3.21
CA ARG A 16 1.71 11.97 3.41
C ARG A 16 2.03 12.50 4.80
N GLU A 17 1.31 13.50 5.28
CA GLU A 17 1.46 14.09 6.61
C GLU A 17 1.20 13.05 7.71
N PHE A 18 0.15 12.25 7.56
CA PHE A 18 -0.13 11.15 8.49
C PHE A 18 0.97 10.08 8.45
N VAL A 19 1.44 9.70 7.26
CA VAL A 19 2.56 8.74 7.12
C VAL A 19 3.84 9.29 7.75
N ALA A 20 4.10 10.60 7.66
CA ALA A 20 5.24 11.24 8.34
C ALA A 20 5.12 11.16 9.88
N GLU A 21 3.92 11.31 10.43
CA GLU A 21 3.68 11.07 11.86
C GLU A 21 3.91 9.61 12.25
N ILE A 22 3.56 8.65 11.38
CA ILE A 22 3.88 7.24 11.58
C ILE A 22 5.40 7.02 11.56
N GLN A 23 6.11 7.53 10.55
CA GLN A 23 7.57 7.43 10.46
C GLN A 23 8.25 7.96 11.73
N ARG A 24 7.80 9.12 12.23
CA ARG A 24 8.34 9.76 13.44
C ARG A 24 8.27 8.88 14.69
N ILE A 25 7.25 8.00 14.80
CA ILE A 25 7.03 7.15 15.97
C ILE A 25 7.47 5.69 15.75
N LEU A 26 7.79 5.30 14.52
CA LEU A 26 8.34 3.98 14.24
C LEU A 26 9.73 3.83 14.88
N ARG A 27 10.00 2.60 15.33
CA ARG A 27 11.38 2.22 15.71
C ARG A 27 12.25 2.15 14.44
N PRO A 28 13.59 2.21 14.54
CA PRO A 28 14.47 2.17 13.37
C PRO A 28 14.21 0.99 12.40
N GLU A 29 13.89 -0.19 12.94
CA GLU A 29 13.52 -1.40 12.17
C GLU A 29 12.00 -1.65 12.18
N GLY A 30 11.21 -0.61 12.47
CA GLY A 30 9.76 -0.68 12.55
C GLY A 30 9.14 -0.84 11.17
N ILE A 31 8.05 -1.61 11.11
CA ILE A 31 7.27 -1.82 9.89
C ILE A 31 5.88 -1.24 10.10
N TYR A 32 5.42 -0.45 9.13
CA TYR A 32 4.02 -0.05 8.99
C TYR A 32 3.33 -0.96 7.99
N LEU A 33 2.30 -1.67 8.44
CA LEU A 33 1.47 -2.55 7.60
C LEU A 33 0.11 -1.93 7.39
N ILE A 34 -0.41 -1.89 6.17
CA ILE A 34 -1.72 -1.35 5.83
C ILE A 34 -2.51 -2.41 5.06
N ASN A 35 -3.74 -2.69 5.49
CA ASN A 35 -4.65 -3.49 4.69
C ASN A 35 -5.55 -2.55 3.86
N VAL A 36 -5.49 -2.68 2.54
CA VAL A 36 -6.28 -1.89 1.59
C VAL A 36 -7.24 -2.81 0.86
N ILE A 37 -8.50 -2.41 0.75
CA ILE A 37 -9.45 -3.04 -0.16
C ILE A 37 -9.69 -2.09 -1.31
N ASP A 38 -9.32 -2.50 -2.51
CA ASP A 38 -9.53 -1.71 -3.73
C ASP A 38 -9.85 -2.62 -4.92
N TYR A 39 -10.40 -2.03 -5.98
CA TYR A 39 -10.80 -2.73 -7.19
C TYR A 39 -10.19 -2.05 -8.42
N PRO A 40 -10.01 -2.76 -9.55
CA PRO A 40 -9.49 -2.18 -10.78
C PRO A 40 -10.19 -0.85 -11.11
N PRO A 41 -9.44 0.22 -11.41
CA PRO A 41 -8.02 0.24 -11.80
C PRO A 41 -7.00 0.30 -10.63
N LEU A 42 -7.45 0.08 -9.39
CA LEU A 42 -6.66 0.17 -8.15
C LEU A 42 -6.18 1.60 -7.85
N ALA A 43 -6.99 2.59 -8.20
CA ALA A 43 -6.62 4.00 -8.12
C ALA A 43 -6.25 4.42 -6.68
N PHE A 44 -6.94 3.89 -5.68
CA PHE A 44 -6.65 4.19 -4.28
C PHE A 44 -5.37 3.48 -3.81
N ALA A 45 -5.23 2.18 -4.10
CA ALA A 45 -4.02 1.43 -3.72
C ALA A 45 -2.75 2.02 -4.38
N ARG A 46 -2.84 2.47 -5.63
CA ARG A 46 -1.72 3.16 -6.31
C ARG A 46 -1.36 4.48 -5.63
N ALA A 47 -2.35 5.28 -5.24
CA ALA A 47 -2.13 6.54 -4.54
C ALA A 47 -1.56 6.32 -3.13
N GLU A 48 -2.01 5.30 -2.40
CA GLU A 48 -1.46 4.88 -1.10
C GLU A 48 0.02 4.49 -1.23
N VAL A 49 0.37 3.63 -2.20
CA VAL A 49 1.76 3.23 -2.43
C VAL A 49 2.62 4.44 -2.81
N ALA A 50 2.13 5.35 -3.66
CA ALA A 50 2.84 6.58 -4.00
C ALA A 50 3.10 7.46 -2.77
N THR A 51 2.10 7.58 -1.90
CA THR A 51 2.18 8.37 -0.67
C THR A 51 3.15 7.77 0.35
N LEU A 52 3.13 6.45 0.51
CA LEU A 52 4.09 5.74 1.37
C LEU A 52 5.53 5.93 0.88
N ARG A 53 5.77 5.80 -0.43
CA ARG A 53 7.11 5.95 -1.02
C ARG A 53 7.66 7.37 -0.95
N ASP A 54 6.80 8.38 -0.79
CA ASP A 54 7.24 9.77 -0.60
C ASP A 54 7.85 10.00 0.80
N VAL A 55 7.58 9.10 1.76
CA VAL A 55 7.99 9.26 3.16
C VAL A 55 8.95 8.16 3.63
N LEU A 56 8.66 6.89 3.32
CA LEU A 56 9.39 5.71 3.79
C LEU A 56 10.26 5.12 2.67
N ALA A 57 11.50 4.76 3.02
CA ALA A 57 12.51 4.33 2.03
C ALA A 57 12.18 3.02 1.31
N HIS A 58 11.49 2.10 1.98
CA HIS A 58 11.14 0.79 1.45
C HIS A 58 9.64 0.59 1.53
N VAL A 59 9.03 0.25 0.40
CA VAL A 59 7.61 -0.10 0.31
C VAL A 59 7.47 -1.42 -0.41
N ALA A 60 6.50 -2.23 -0.03
CA ALA A 60 6.12 -3.42 -0.76
C ALA A 60 4.60 -3.57 -0.78
N LEU A 61 4.07 -4.18 -1.83
CA LEU A 61 2.67 -4.55 -1.98
C LEU A 61 2.59 -6.07 -2.09
N ILE A 62 1.72 -6.68 -1.30
CA ILE A 62 1.49 -8.13 -1.26
C ILE A 62 0.02 -8.39 -1.59
N ALA A 63 -0.23 -9.17 -2.64
CA ALA A 63 -1.56 -9.62 -3.03
C ALA A 63 -1.45 -10.80 -4.03
N PRO A 64 -2.54 -11.52 -4.33
CA PRO A 64 -2.56 -12.46 -5.45
C PRO A 64 -2.16 -11.80 -6.76
N GLU A 65 -1.49 -12.55 -7.63
CA GLU A 65 -0.92 -12.04 -8.89
C GLU A 65 -1.96 -11.32 -9.76
N GLU A 66 -3.17 -11.89 -9.90
CA GLU A 66 -4.29 -11.27 -10.62
C GLU A 66 -4.70 -9.88 -10.09
N ARG A 67 -4.49 -9.61 -8.80
CA ARG A 67 -4.79 -8.30 -8.20
C ARG A 67 -3.63 -7.34 -8.42
N VAL A 68 -2.40 -7.82 -8.28
CA VAL A 68 -1.21 -7.02 -8.58
C VAL A 68 -1.23 -6.50 -10.02
N GLU A 69 -1.67 -7.34 -10.97
CA GLU A 69 -1.82 -6.97 -12.38
C GLU A 69 -3.04 -6.07 -12.65
N GLY A 70 -3.91 -5.85 -11.67
CA GLY A 70 -5.14 -5.06 -11.83
C GLY A 70 -6.25 -5.78 -12.58
N HIS A 71 -6.21 -7.11 -12.67
CA HIS A 71 -7.27 -7.94 -13.28
C HIS A 71 -8.41 -8.26 -12.30
N ALA A 72 -8.15 -8.20 -10.99
CA ALA A 72 -9.13 -8.44 -9.94
C ALA A 72 -8.99 -7.44 -8.78
N GLY A 73 -10.06 -7.28 -8.00
CA GLY A 73 -10.05 -6.48 -6.78
C GLY A 73 -10.09 -7.34 -5.51
N GLY A 74 -9.84 -6.72 -4.36
CA GLY A 74 -9.84 -7.40 -3.07
C GLY A 74 -8.85 -6.76 -2.09
N ASN A 75 -8.41 -7.55 -1.11
CA ASN A 75 -7.39 -7.10 -0.15
C ASN A 75 -6.01 -7.08 -0.81
N LEU A 76 -5.28 -6.00 -0.55
CA LEU A 76 -3.87 -5.80 -0.80
C LEU A 76 -3.23 -5.39 0.53
N VAL A 77 -2.08 -5.98 0.86
CA VAL A 77 -1.30 -5.59 2.03
C VAL A 77 -0.13 -4.73 1.60
N LEU A 78 -0.11 -3.48 2.06
CA LEU A 78 1.02 -2.58 1.87
C LEU A 78 1.93 -2.67 3.09
N VAL A 79 3.22 -2.69 2.84
CA VAL A 79 4.28 -2.77 3.84
C VAL A 79 5.21 -1.59 3.61
N ALA A 80 5.52 -0.82 4.64
CA ALA A 80 6.43 0.31 4.51
C ALA A 80 7.37 0.42 5.72
N SER A 81 8.63 0.79 5.47
CA SER A 81 9.67 0.91 6.48
C SER A 81 10.84 1.76 5.99
N ASP A 82 11.63 2.32 6.91
CA ASP A 82 12.95 2.88 6.59
C ASP A 82 14.06 1.82 6.54
N SER A 83 13.75 0.57 6.91
CA SER A 83 14.64 -0.59 6.78
C SER A 83 14.19 -1.52 5.64
N PRO A 84 15.10 -2.27 5.00
CA PRO A 84 14.74 -3.20 3.92
C PRO A 84 13.67 -4.21 4.33
N ILE A 85 12.68 -4.40 3.45
CA ILE A 85 11.60 -5.38 3.66
C ILE A 85 12.12 -6.78 3.29
N PRO A 86 11.98 -7.80 4.16
CA PRO A 86 12.49 -9.14 3.90
C PRO A 86 11.55 -9.95 2.98
N SER A 87 11.38 -9.50 1.74
CA SER A 87 10.40 -10.02 0.78
C SER A 87 10.47 -11.53 0.58
N GLU A 88 11.66 -12.12 0.43
CA GLU A 88 11.79 -13.58 0.25
C GLU A 88 11.35 -14.36 1.50
N ALA A 89 11.68 -13.86 2.69
CA ALA A 89 11.25 -14.51 3.93
C ALA A 89 9.72 -14.43 4.11
N ILE A 90 9.10 -13.34 3.67
CA ILE A 90 7.65 -13.17 3.66
C ILE A 90 7.00 -14.18 2.69
N LEU A 91 7.50 -14.25 1.45
CA LEU A 91 7.00 -15.20 0.44
C LEU A 91 7.13 -16.64 0.94
N GLU A 92 8.28 -17.01 1.50
CA GLU A 92 8.49 -18.35 2.03
C GLU A 92 7.52 -18.67 3.17
N ALA A 93 7.33 -17.74 4.11
CA ALA A 93 6.36 -17.90 5.18
C ALA A 93 4.91 -18.05 4.66
N ASN A 94 4.59 -17.38 3.54
CA ASN A 94 3.28 -17.48 2.91
C ASN A 94 3.07 -18.84 2.22
N ARG A 95 4.06 -19.31 1.46
CA ARG A 95 4.05 -20.64 0.81
C ARG A 95 3.87 -21.76 1.82
N LEU A 96 4.52 -21.68 2.99
CA LEU A 96 4.36 -22.63 4.09
C LEU A 96 2.93 -22.70 4.65
N ARG A 97 2.11 -21.67 4.40
CA ARG A 97 0.69 -21.60 4.76
C ARG A 97 -0.25 -21.82 3.57
N PHE A 98 0.28 -22.36 2.47
CA PHE A 98 -0.46 -22.59 1.22
C PHE A 98 -0.96 -21.30 0.53
N GLY A 99 -0.33 -20.15 0.82
CA GLY A 99 -0.57 -18.91 0.09
C GLY A 99 0.27 -18.82 -1.18
N ASP A 100 -0.28 -18.17 -2.20
CA ASP A 100 0.30 -17.96 -3.53
C ASP A 100 0.38 -16.47 -3.91
N ASP A 101 0.38 -15.58 -2.90
CA ASP A 101 0.50 -14.14 -3.13
C ASP A 101 1.85 -13.78 -3.76
N ALA A 102 1.82 -12.79 -4.65
CA ALA A 102 2.99 -12.11 -5.17
C ALA A 102 3.38 -10.93 -4.26
N ILE A 103 4.63 -10.48 -4.40
CA ILE A 103 5.12 -9.26 -3.76
C ILE A 103 5.77 -8.36 -4.80
N ILE A 104 5.30 -7.11 -4.89
CA ILE A 104 6.04 -6.05 -5.58
C ILE A 104 6.85 -5.32 -4.51
N ALA A 105 8.17 -5.34 -4.62
CA ALA A 105 9.08 -4.59 -3.75
C ALA A 105 10.26 -3.95 -4.52
N ASP A 106 10.45 -4.31 -5.79
CA ASP A 106 11.48 -3.69 -6.64
C ASP A 106 11.08 -2.26 -7.02
N ASP A 107 12.06 -1.35 -7.05
CA ASP A 107 11.81 0.06 -7.31
C ASP A 107 11.23 0.33 -8.70
N ALA A 108 11.61 -0.45 -9.72
CA ALA A 108 11.12 -0.27 -11.08
C ALA A 108 9.69 -0.81 -11.22
N GLU A 109 9.41 -1.95 -10.60
CA GLU A 109 8.05 -2.50 -10.58
C GLU A 109 7.08 -1.60 -9.81
N LEU A 110 7.49 -1.09 -8.64
CA LEU A 110 6.70 -0.12 -7.88
C LEU A 110 6.49 1.17 -8.67
N ALA A 111 7.51 1.68 -9.36
CA ALA A 111 7.39 2.87 -10.21
C ALA A 111 6.36 2.66 -11.34
N GLY A 112 6.35 1.48 -11.96
CA GLY A 112 5.32 1.12 -12.95
C GLY A 112 3.93 0.98 -12.33
N PHE A 113 3.84 0.40 -11.13
CA PHE A 113 2.57 0.27 -10.41
C PHE A 113 1.97 1.63 -10.00
N ILE A 114 2.77 2.61 -9.63
CA ILE A 114 2.27 3.93 -9.23
C ILE A 114 2.26 4.96 -10.38
N ASP A 115 2.52 4.54 -11.61
CA ASP A 115 2.56 5.48 -12.73
C ASP A 115 1.25 6.28 -12.85
N GLY A 116 1.39 7.62 -12.90
CA GLY A 116 0.27 8.55 -12.91
C GLY A 116 -0.51 8.70 -11.59
N ALA A 117 -0.13 8.00 -10.52
CA ALA A 117 -0.79 8.14 -9.21
C ALA A 117 -0.35 9.41 -8.49
N ALA A 118 -1.30 10.06 -7.80
CA ALA A 118 -1.02 11.24 -6.98
C ALA A 118 -0.60 10.82 -5.57
N VAL A 119 0.30 11.60 -4.96
CA VAL A 119 0.54 11.57 -3.52
C VAL A 119 -0.65 12.24 -2.83
N LEU A 120 -1.23 11.54 -1.85
CA LEU A 120 -2.31 12.05 -1.03
C LEU A 120 -1.74 12.97 0.04
N THR A 121 -2.33 14.14 0.21
CA THR A 121 -1.90 15.15 1.19
C THR A 121 -3.11 15.62 1.99
N ASP A 122 -2.89 16.25 3.14
CA ASP A 122 -3.97 16.82 3.95
C ASP A 122 -4.85 17.81 3.16
N ASP A 123 -4.27 18.53 2.20
CA ASP A 123 -4.98 19.46 1.32
C ASP A 123 -5.66 18.78 0.11
N PHE A 124 -5.25 17.54 -0.23
CA PHE A 124 -5.76 16.81 -1.38
C PHE A 124 -5.67 15.28 -1.19
N ALA A 125 -6.76 14.70 -0.67
CA ALA A 125 -6.93 13.26 -0.51
C ALA A 125 -8.34 12.82 -0.94
N PRO A 126 -8.61 12.71 -2.26
CA PRO A 126 -9.93 12.37 -2.78
C PRO A 126 -10.23 10.86 -2.68
N VAL A 127 -10.11 10.29 -1.48
CA VAL A 127 -10.21 8.84 -1.21
C VAL A 127 -11.53 8.26 -1.68
N ASP A 128 -12.65 8.95 -1.41
CA ASP A 128 -13.98 8.50 -1.86
C ASP A 128 -14.07 8.43 -3.39
N GLN A 129 -13.47 9.38 -4.10
CA GLN A 129 -13.45 9.40 -5.56
C GLN A 129 -12.56 8.28 -6.11
N LEU A 130 -11.42 8.00 -5.46
CA LEU A 130 -10.52 6.92 -5.87
C LEU A 130 -11.15 5.54 -5.69
N LEU A 131 -11.88 5.32 -4.59
CA LEU A 131 -12.58 4.06 -4.30
C LEU A 131 -13.89 3.87 -5.09
N SER A 132 -14.45 4.94 -5.67
CA SER A 132 -15.71 4.88 -6.41
C SER A 132 -15.56 4.82 -7.92
N GLN A 133 -14.32 4.79 -8.45
CA GLN A 133 -14.06 4.57 -9.87
C GLN A 133 -14.44 3.12 -10.24
N ARG A 134 -15.70 2.92 -10.63
CA ARG A 134 -16.23 1.67 -11.18
C ARG A 134 -16.50 1.81 -12.66
#